data_AF-W9SF13-F1
#
_entry.id   AF-W9SF13-F1
#
_cell.length_a   1.000
_cell.length_b   1.000
_cell.length_c   1.000
_cell.angle_alpha   90.00
_cell.angle_beta   90.00
_cell.angle_gamma   90.00
#
_symmetry.space_group_name_H-M   'P 1'
#
loop_
_entity.id
_entity.type
_entity.pdbx_description
1 polymer ?
#
loop_
_entity_poly.entity_id
_entity_poly.type
_entity_poly.pdbx_seq_one_letter_code
_entity_poly.pdbx_strand_id
1 'polypeptide(L)'
;MGMRYCQIKIYSPETRRWILSCSAFYGNEVDFSFRNAVFLNGNIHWVSEKSMYFNVKNERLMLMPMLMPARRRYMYFGESRGHLHLITYRLDPRSPRFEIYEMKTDYSGWFVKF
;
A
#
# COMPACT_ATOMS: atom_id res chain seq x y z
N MET A 1 -20.43 2.71 -7.50
CA MET A 1 -20.07 1.76 -6.41
C MET A 1 -20.06 2.54 -5.10
N GLY A 2 -20.74 2.08 -4.05
CA GLY A 2 -20.90 2.84 -2.80
C GLY A 2 -19.68 2.77 -1.88
N MET A 3 -19.44 3.82 -1.09
CA MET A 3 -18.44 3.79 -0.01
C MET A 3 -18.91 2.84 1.08
N ARG A 4 -18.00 2.00 1.57
CA ARG A 4 -18.22 1.09 2.70
C ARG A 4 -17.43 1.58 3.89
N TYR A 5 -17.99 1.37 5.08
CA TYR A 5 -17.29 1.57 6.32
C TYR A 5 -16.35 0.39 6.56
N CYS A 6 -15.06 0.68 6.73
CA CYS A 6 -14.01 -0.31 6.95
C CYS A 6 -13.36 -0.09 8.32
N GLN A 7 -13.03 -1.20 8.98
CA GLN A 7 -12.37 -1.23 10.28
C GLN A 7 -11.18 -2.17 10.25
N ILE A 8 -10.12 -1.79 10.94
CA ILE A 8 -8.97 -2.66 11.16
C ILE A 8 -9.14 -3.36 12.51
N LYS A 9 -8.86 -4.66 12.55
CA LYS A 9 -8.79 -5.43 13.80
C LYS A 9 -7.39 -6.00 13.95
N ILE A 10 -6.86 -5.93 15.16
CA ILE A 10 -5.53 -6.44 15.50
C ILE A 10 -5.73 -7.64 16.43
N TYR A 11 -5.06 -8.75 16.13
CA TYR A 11 -5.08 -9.91 17.00
C TYR A 11 -4.07 -9.74 18.14
N SER A 12 -4.52 -9.89 19.39
CA SER A 12 -3.65 -9.96 20.57
C SER A 12 -3.51 -11.42 21.00
N PRO A 13 -2.29 -12.01 20.92
CA PRO A 13 -2.03 -13.36 21.43
C PRO A 13 -2.26 -13.50 22.94
N GLU A 14 -2.01 -12.42 23.71
CA GLU A 14 -2.12 -12.39 25.18
C GLU A 14 -3.56 -12.58 25.63
N THR A 15 -4.49 -11.89 24.96
CA THR A 15 -5.92 -11.97 25.25
C THR A 15 -6.64 -12.99 24.37
N ARG A 16 -5.96 -13.52 23.34
CA ARG A 16 -6.49 -14.40 22.28
C ARG A 16 -7.71 -13.83 21.56
N ARG A 17 -7.76 -12.50 21.40
CA ARG A 17 -8.91 -11.79 20.83
C ARG A 17 -8.49 -10.87 19.70
N TRP A 18 -9.42 -10.66 18.78
CA TRP A 18 -9.37 -9.56 17.82
C TRP A 18 -9.87 -8.29 18.49
N ILE A 19 -9.00 -7.30 18.59
CA ILE A 19 -9.26 -5.99 19.17
C ILE A 19 -9.53 -5.01 18.03
N LEU A 20 -10.57 -4.19 18.18
CA LEU A 20 -10.90 -3.17 17.20
C LEU A 20 -9.87 -2.03 17.30
N SER A 21 -9.24 -1.71 16.18
CA SER A 21 -8.37 -0.55 16.10
C SER A 21 -9.19 0.73 15.98
N CYS A 22 -8.70 1.84 16.54
CA CYS A 22 -9.35 3.15 16.42
C CYS A 22 -9.37 3.69 14.98
N SER A 23 -8.58 3.11 14.07
CA SER A 23 -8.60 3.46 12.65
C SER A 23 -9.78 2.86 11.91
N ALA A 24 -10.81 3.68 11.70
CA ALA A 24 -11.87 3.40 10.75
C ALA A 24 -11.82 4.41 9.59
N PHE A 25 -12.26 3.98 8.42
CA PHE A 25 -12.28 4.82 7.23
C PHE A 25 -13.39 4.38 6.28
N TYR A 26 -13.78 5.28 5.39
CA TYR A 26 -14.71 4.95 4.32
C TYR A 26 -13.94 4.69 3.04
N GLY A 27 -14.18 3.54 2.44
CA GLY A 27 -13.53 3.18 1.18
C GLY A 27 -14.44 2.34 0.29
N ASN A 28 -14.21 2.41 -1.01
CA ASN A 28 -14.81 1.49 -1.96
C ASN A 28 -13.72 0.51 -2.45
N GLU A 29 -14.11 -0.65 -2.99
CA GLU A 29 -13.17 -1.70 -3.44
C GLU A 29 -12.37 -1.32 -4.70
N VAL A 30 -12.72 -0.21 -5.37
CA VAL A 30 -12.01 0.29 -6.56
C VAL A 30 -10.81 1.12 -6.11
N ASP A 31 -11.05 2.05 -5.18
CA ASP A 31 -10.07 2.99 -4.65
C ASP A 31 -9.03 2.28 -3.77
N PHE A 32 -9.43 1.21 -3.06
CA PHE A 32 -8.63 0.53 -2.05
C PHE A 32 -8.50 -0.97 -2.33
N SER A 33 -7.26 -1.45 -2.41
CA SER A 33 -6.94 -2.88 -2.46
C SER A 33 -6.18 -3.28 -1.19
N PHE A 34 -6.75 -4.19 -0.40
CA PHE A 34 -6.11 -4.75 0.80
C PHE A 34 -5.28 -6.02 0.52
N ARG A 35 -5.04 -6.33 -0.76
CA ARG A 35 -4.23 -7.47 -1.17
C ARG A 35 -2.74 -7.12 -1.14
N ASN A 36 -1.89 -8.14 -0.93
CA ASN A 36 -0.44 -8.02 -1.03
C ASN A 36 0.15 -6.93 -0.10
N ALA A 37 -0.29 -6.93 1.16
CA ALA A 37 0.21 -6.01 2.16
C ALA A 37 1.70 -6.24 2.43
N VAL A 38 2.47 -5.16 2.63
CA VAL A 38 3.91 -5.24 2.92
C VAL A 38 4.21 -4.61 4.27
N PHE A 39 4.82 -5.39 5.17
CA PHE A 39 5.30 -4.88 6.45
C PHE A 39 6.71 -4.32 6.32
N LEU A 40 6.92 -3.09 6.76
CA LEU A 40 8.24 -2.45 6.83
C LEU A 40 8.23 -1.39 7.94
N ASN A 41 9.27 -1.40 8.79
CA ASN A 41 9.50 -0.37 9.82
C ASN A 41 8.29 -0.08 10.73
N GLY A 42 7.54 -1.12 11.12
CA GLY A 42 6.37 -0.99 12.00
C GLY A 42 5.10 -0.48 11.31
N ASN A 43 5.10 -0.39 9.97
CA ASN A 43 3.96 0.00 9.16
C ASN A 43 3.56 -1.13 8.20
N ILE A 44 2.27 -1.28 7.95
CA ILE A 44 1.71 -2.18 6.93
C ILE A 44 1.26 -1.34 5.75
N HIS A 45 1.69 -1.68 4.54
CA HIS A 45 1.50 -0.86 3.34
C HIS A 45 0.62 -1.55 2.31
N TRP A 46 -0.21 -0.78 1.62
CA TRP A 46 -1.02 -1.23 0.50
C TRP A 46 -0.93 -0.24 -0.65
N VAL A 47 -0.72 -0.77 -1.86
CA VAL A 47 -0.68 0.01 -3.09
C VAL A 47 -1.96 -0.20 -3.89
N SER A 48 -2.63 0.91 -4.19
CA SER A 48 -3.85 1.00 -4.99
C SER A 48 -4.02 2.43 -5.51
N GLU A 49 -5.20 2.78 -6.02
CA GLU A 49 -5.49 4.16 -6.41
C GLU A 49 -5.37 5.13 -5.23
N LYS A 50 -5.80 4.70 -4.04
CA LYS A 50 -5.55 5.41 -2.78
C LYS A 50 -4.61 4.59 -1.91
N SER A 51 -3.33 4.60 -2.30
CA SER A 51 -2.27 3.91 -1.56
C SER A 51 -2.16 4.45 -0.14
N MET A 52 -1.98 3.55 0.83
CA MET A 52 -2.04 3.87 2.26
C MET A 52 -1.14 2.96 3.07
N TYR A 53 -0.84 3.38 4.29
CA TYR A 53 -0.16 2.55 5.26
C TYR A 53 -0.77 2.69 6.65
N PHE A 54 -0.75 1.61 7.40
CA PHE A 54 -1.20 1.55 8.78
C PHE A 54 0.00 1.48 9.71
N ASN A 55 0.16 2.50 10.55
CA ASN A 55 1.14 2.49 11.63
C ASN A 55 0.63 1.63 12.77
N VAL A 56 1.30 0.51 13.04
CA VAL A 56 0.84 -0.48 14.01
C VAL A 56 0.90 0.08 15.44
N LYS A 57 1.95 0.82 15.78
CA LYS A 57 2.16 1.36 17.14
C LYS A 57 1.13 2.41 17.53
N ASN A 58 0.85 3.35 16.62
CA ASN A 58 -0.06 4.46 16.86
C ASN A 58 -1.48 4.13 16.42
N GLU A 59 -1.70 2.96 15.81
CA GLU A 59 -2.98 2.51 15.27
C GLU A 59 -3.64 3.54 14.34
N ARG A 60 -2.84 4.08 13.41
CA ARG A 60 -3.25 5.15 12.49
C ARG A 60 -3.07 4.75 11.03
N LEU A 61 -4.12 4.97 10.24
CA LEU A 61 -4.07 4.85 8.79
C LEU A 61 -3.71 6.20 8.16
N MET A 62 -2.74 6.20 7.27
CA MET A 62 -2.22 7.38 6.58
C MET A 62 -2.17 7.11 5.07
N LEU A 63 -2.32 8.16 4.26
CA LEU A 63 -2.15 8.06 2.81
C LEU A 63 -0.67 8.11 2.45
N MET A 64 -0.30 7.44 1.34
CA MET A 64 1.01 7.58 0.71
C MET A 64 0.87 8.09 -0.72
N PRO A 65 1.93 8.67 -1.30
CA PRO A 65 1.93 9.06 -2.70
C PRO A 65 1.54 7.89 -3.61
N MET A 66 0.56 8.15 -4.47
CA MET A 66 0.15 7.22 -5.51
C MET A 66 1.17 7.28 -6.66
N LEU A 67 1.64 6.12 -7.13
CA LEU A 67 2.48 6.09 -8.33
C LEU A 67 1.65 6.08 -9.63
N MET A 68 0.42 5.54 -9.63
CA MET A 68 -0.19 5.05 -10.87
C MET A 68 -0.79 6.16 -11.76
N PRO A 69 -0.20 6.50 -12.92
CA PRO A 69 -0.97 7.06 -14.03
C PRO A 69 -1.85 5.96 -14.63
N ALA A 70 -2.97 6.35 -15.26
CA ALA A 70 -4.02 5.48 -15.81
C ALA A 70 -3.58 4.40 -16.83
N ARG A 71 -2.30 4.29 -17.18
CA ARG A 71 -1.76 3.38 -18.22
C ARG A 71 -0.65 2.43 -17.74
N ARG A 72 -0.45 2.29 -16.43
CA ARG A 72 0.51 1.33 -15.86
C ARG A 72 -0.22 0.33 -14.98
N ARG A 73 0.19 -0.94 -15.05
CA ARG A 73 -0.15 -1.95 -14.04
C ARG A 73 1.11 -2.26 -13.25
N TYR A 74 0.97 -2.55 -11.97
CA TYR A 74 2.08 -3.07 -11.18
C TYR A 74 2.05 -4.60 -11.22
N MET A 75 3.24 -5.19 -11.28
CA MET A 75 3.45 -6.65 -11.21
C MET A 75 3.78 -7.08 -9.79
N TYR A 76 4.56 -6.26 -9.09
CA TYR A 76 5.07 -6.60 -7.77
C TYR A 76 5.13 -5.37 -6.89
N PHE A 77 4.72 -5.55 -5.64
CA PHE A 77 4.90 -4.60 -4.56
C PHE A 77 5.51 -5.37 -3.38
N GLY A 78 6.64 -4.88 -2.85
CA GLY A 78 7.36 -5.61 -1.82
C GLY A 78 8.44 -4.77 -1.14
N GLU A 79 9.03 -5.36 -0.11
CA GLU A 79 10.15 -4.78 0.63
C GLU A 79 11.46 -5.42 0.13
N SER A 80 12.48 -4.58 -0.03
CA SER A 80 13.85 -5.03 -0.25
C SER A 80 14.84 -4.02 0.32
N ARG A 81 15.79 -4.50 1.13
CA ARG A 81 16.90 -3.70 1.71
C ARG A 81 16.44 -2.50 2.54
N GLY A 82 15.32 -2.61 3.24
CA GLY A 82 14.73 -1.56 4.07
C GLY A 82 13.88 -0.56 3.30
N HIS A 83 13.54 -0.85 2.04
CA HIS A 83 12.79 0.06 1.17
C HIS A 83 11.64 -0.65 0.46
N LEU A 84 10.54 0.09 0.24
CA LEU A 84 9.42 -0.38 -0.56
C LEU A 84 9.74 -0.21 -2.04
N HIS A 85 9.52 -1.28 -2.80
CA HIS A 85 9.74 -1.33 -4.22
C HIS A 85 8.43 -1.65 -4.95
N LEU A 86 8.22 -0.98 -6.09
CA LEU A 86 7.12 -1.24 -6.99
C LEU A 86 7.65 -1.50 -8.40
N ILE A 87 7.40 -2.71 -8.91
CA ILE A 87 7.74 -3.06 -10.29
C ILE A 87 6.50 -2.83 -11.13
N THR A 88 6.60 -1.93 -12.11
CA THR A 88 5.51 -1.61 -13.02
C THR A 88 5.88 -1.97 -14.45
N TYR A 89 4.86 -2.17 -15.28
CA TYR A 89 5.04 -2.35 -16.71
C TYR A 89 4.11 -1.43 -17.48
N ARG A 90 4.60 -0.96 -18.63
CA ARG A 90 3.79 -0.20 -19.57
C ARG A 90 2.85 -1.16 -20.30
N LEU A 91 1.59 -0.76 -20.44
CA LEU A 91 0.58 -1.50 -21.22
C LEU A 91 0.78 -1.36 -22.75
N ASP A 92 1.89 -0.78 -23.22
CA ASP A 92 2.19 -0.66 -24.64
C ASP A 92 2.74 -2.00 -25.17
N PRO A 93 2.00 -2.72 -26.03
CA PRO A 93 2.43 -4.01 -26.56
C PRO A 93 3.65 -3.90 -27.50
N ARG A 94 4.00 -2.71 -28.00
CA ARG A 94 5.12 -2.52 -28.94
C ARG A 94 6.46 -2.31 -28.24
N SER A 95 6.47 -1.97 -26.95
CA SER A 95 7.69 -1.79 -26.17
C SER A 95 7.44 -2.15 -24.70
N PRO A 96 7.43 -3.46 -24.37
CA PRO A 96 7.33 -3.88 -22.98
C PRO A 96 8.57 -3.40 -22.23
N ARG A 97 8.36 -2.42 -21.35
CA ARG A 97 9.39 -1.91 -20.45
C ARG A 97 8.89 -2.02 -19.03
N PHE A 98 9.75 -2.58 -18.18
CA PHE A 98 9.57 -2.59 -16.75
C PHE A 98 10.34 -1.42 -16.16
N GLU A 99 9.74 -0.77 -15.17
CA GLU A 99 10.36 0.29 -14.40
C GLU A 99 10.23 -0.10 -12.92
N ILE A 100 11.34 0.00 -12.19
CA ILE A 100 11.39 -0.29 -10.77
C ILE A 100 11.42 1.02 -10.02
N TYR A 101 10.42 1.23 -9.18
CA TYR A 101 10.29 2.40 -8.33
C TYR A 101 10.66 2.05 -6.90
N GLU A 102 11.33 2.97 -6.22
CA GLU A 102 11.58 2.91 -4.78
C GLU A 102 10.87 4.07 -4.09
N MET A 103 10.21 3.79 -2.96
CA MET A 103 9.60 4.82 -2.13
C MET A 103 10.66 5.49 -1.28
N LYS A 104 10.67 6.83 -1.24
CA LYS A 104 11.51 7.58 -0.31
C LYS A 104 11.10 7.29 1.13
N THR A 105 12.07 7.26 2.04
CA THR A 105 11.85 6.92 3.46
C THR A 105 10.95 7.90 4.20
N ASP A 106 10.85 9.14 3.72
CA ASP A 106 9.95 10.19 4.24
C ASP A 106 8.55 10.13 3.63
N TYR A 107 8.26 9.13 2.78
CA TYR A 107 7.03 9.01 2.02
C TYR A 107 6.70 10.24 1.15
N SER A 108 7.69 11.05 0.78
CA SER A 108 7.47 12.24 -0.07
C SER A 108 7.20 11.89 -1.53
N GLY A 109 7.55 10.67 -1.96
CA GLY A 109 7.27 10.20 -3.31
C GLY A 109 8.07 8.98 -3.70
N TRP A 110 7.73 8.48 -4.87
CA TRP A 110 8.46 7.41 -5.53
C TRP A 110 9.45 7.98 -6.54
N PHE A 111 10.55 7.27 -6.76
CA PHE A 111 11.50 7.58 -7.82
C PHE A 111 11.91 6.32 -8.58
N VAL A 112 12.23 6.47 -9.86
CA VAL A 112 12.74 5.38 -10.68
C VAL A 112 14.14 5.03 -10.21
N LYS A 113 14.35 3.75 -9.90
CA LYS A 113 15.66 3.21 -9.50
C LYS A 113 16.34 2.48 -10.66
N PHE A 114 15.56 1.77 -11.47
CA PHE A 114 16.00 1.03 -12.67
C PHE A 114 14.95 1.08 -13.78
#